data_AF-A0AAV1KRW4-F1
#
_entry.id   AF-A0AAV1KRW4-F1
#
_cell.length_a   1.000
_cell.length_b   1.000
_cell.length_c   1.000
_cell.angle_alpha   90.00
_cell.angle_beta   90.00
_cell.angle_gamma   90.00
#
_symmetry.space_group_name_H-M   'P 1'
#
loop_
_entity.id
_entity.type
_entity.pdbx_description
1 polymer ?
#
loop_
_entity_poly.entity_id
_entity_poly.type
_entity_poly.pdbx_seq_one_letter_code
_entity_poly.pdbx_strand_id
1 'polypeptide(L)'
;MGINFGFVQSAALGTGLIGHTILLNITPRLFAINIRATIFGCCHSTGQFGALICYLIFFLDATDHIALVLIQVGFTFVLTALCYIIPDVDARELPDVMEDMDYFSE
;
A
#
# COMPACT_ATOMS: atom_id res chain seq x y z
N MET A 1 14.54 21.90 19.08
CA MET A 1 13.84 20.63 19.39
C MET A 1 14.35 19.61 18.38
N GLY A 2 15.32 18.77 18.78
CA GLY A 2 16.01 17.88 17.86
C GLY A 2 15.09 16.74 17.42
N ILE A 3 14.95 16.55 16.11
CA ILE A 3 14.26 15.39 15.56
C ILE A 3 15.07 14.16 15.97
N ASN A 4 14.47 13.25 16.74
CA ASN A 4 15.09 11.98 17.09
C ASN A 4 15.14 11.09 15.84
N PHE A 5 16.25 11.17 15.10
CA PHE A 5 16.45 10.40 13.86
C PHE A 5 16.19 8.90 14.02
N GLY A 6 16.50 8.32 15.19
CA GLY A 6 16.22 6.91 15.48
C GLY A 6 14.71 6.57 15.51
N PHE A 7 13.87 7.49 15.97
CA PHE A 7 12.41 7.31 15.97
C PHE A 7 11.84 7.39 14.54
N VAL A 8 12.33 8.33 13.73
CA VAL A 8 11.88 8.48 12.34
C VAL A 8 12.26 7.27 11.51
N GLN A 9 13.47 6.73 11.70
CA GLN A 9 13.93 5.52 11.02
C GLN A 9 13.12 4.28 11.44
N SER A 10 12.87 4.09 12.73
CA SER A 10 12.08 2.94 13.20
C SER A 10 10.62 3.03 12.74
N ALA A 11 10.04 4.24 12.72
CA ALA A 11 8.70 4.46 12.18
C ALA A 11 8.63 4.14 10.67
N ALA A 12 9.60 4.62 9.88
CA ALA A 12 9.64 4.33 8.44
C ALA A 12 9.75 2.82 8.16
N LEU A 13 10.67 2.12 8.83
CA LEU A 13 10.82 0.67 8.69
C LEU A 13 9.57 -0.10 9.16
N GLY A 14 8.98 0.33 10.27
CA GLY A 14 7.73 -0.24 10.80
C GLY A 14 6.59 -0.12 9.81
N THR A 15 6.39 1.06 9.21
CA THR A 15 5.33 1.25 8.19
C THR A 15 5.54 0.39 6.95
N GLY A 16 6.79 0.22 6.50
CA GLY A 16 7.11 -0.67 5.37
C GLY A 16 6.78 -2.14 5.66
N LEU A 17 7.13 -2.63 6.86
CA LEU A 17 6.80 -4.00 7.29
C LEU A 17 5.29 -4.23 7.42
N ILE A 18 4.57 -3.26 7.99
CA ILE A 18 3.12 -3.33 8.14
C ILE A 18 2.46 -3.39 6.75
N GLY A 19 2.83 -2.48 5.84
CA GLY A 19 2.29 -2.46 4.48
C GLY A 19 2.55 -3.77 3.71
N HIS A 20 3.75 -4.32 3.83
CA HIS A 20 4.09 -5.59 3.20
C HIS A 20 3.29 -6.77 3.79
N THR A 21 3.11 -6.78 5.11
CA THR A 21 2.34 -7.82 5.81
C THR A 21 0.86 -7.76 5.42
N ILE A 22 0.29 -6.56 5.32
CA ILE A 22 -1.08 -6.36 4.86
C ILE A 22 -1.25 -6.88 3.42
N LEU A 23 -0.31 -6.57 2.52
CA LEU A 23 -0.33 -7.08 1.16
C LEU A 23 -0.27 -8.61 1.13
N LEU A 24 0.61 -9.24 1.92
CA LEU A 24 0.72 -10.69 1.98
C LEU A 24 -0.55 -11.37 2.51
N ASN A 25 -1.31 -10.70 3.38
CA ASN A 25 -2.54 -11.23 3.96
C ASN A 25 -3.76 -11.01 3.05
N ILE A 26 -3.90 -9.83 2.46
CA ILE A 26 -5.06 -9.46 1.65
C ILE A 26 -4.98 -10.04 0.22
N THR A 27 -3.81 -10.02 -0.42
CA THR A 27 -3.66 -10.49 -1.81
C THR A 27 -4.15 -11.92 -2.03
N PRO A 28 -3.86 -12.90 -1.15
CA PRO A 28 -4.40 -14.24 -1.33
C PRO A 28 -5.91 -14.35 -1.14
N ARG A 29 -6.53 -13.44 -0.39
CA ARG A 29 -7.98 -13.46 -0.14
C ARG A 29 -8.77 -12.76 -1.24
N LEU A 30 -8.15 -11.82 -1.95
CA LEU A 30 -8.76 -11.12 -3.08
C LEU A 30 -8.63 -11.86 -4.41
N PHE A 31 -7.54 -12.59 -4.62
CA PHE A 31 -7.18 -13.07 -5.95
C PHE A 31 -6.96 -14.59 -6.02
N ALA A 32 -7.47 -15.17 -7.12
CA ALA A 32 -7.28 -16.57 -7.47
C ALA A 32 -5.79 -16.93 -7.60
N ILE A 33 -5.46 -18.19 -7.32
CA ILE A 33 -4.07 -18.69 -7.25
C ILE A 33 -3.26 -18.36 -8.51
N ASN A 34 -3.89 -18.44 -9.69
CA ASN A 34 -3.23 -18.26 -10.98
C ASN A 34 -2.68 -16.84 -11.21
N ILE A 35 -3.30 -15.82 -10.62
CA ILE A 35 -2.93 -14.40 -10.83
C ILE A 35 -2.30 -13.77 -9.58
N ARG A 36 -2.38 -14.44 -8.43
CA ARG A 36 -1.97 -13.94 -7.11
C ARG A 36 -0.52 -13.45 -7.08
N ALA A 37 0.41 -14.23 -7.62
CA ALA A 37 1.84 -13.88 -7.61
C ALA A 37 2.14 -12.66 -8.48
N THR A 38 1.50 -12.58 -9.66
CA THR A 38 1.66 -11.46 -10.59
C THR A 38 1.12 -10.16 -9.98
N ILE A 39 -0.08 -10.20 -9.40
CA ILE A 39 -0.71 -9.02 -8.80
C ILE A 39 0.05 -8.58 -7.55
N PHE A 40 0.47 -9.53 -6.70
CA PHE A 40 1.35 -9.20 -5.57
C PHE A 40 2.62 -8.47 -6.04
N GLY A 41 3.27 -9.00 -7.09
CA GLY A 41 4.45 -8.40 -7.69
C GLY A 41 4.18 -7.00 -8.23
N CYS A 42 3.06 -6.79 -8.92
CA CYS A 42 2.63 -5.48 -9.40
C CYS A 42 2.42 -4.50 -8.24
N CYS A 43 1.63 -4.85 -7.21
CA CYS A 43 1.38 -3.99 -6.05
C CYS A 43 2.69 -3.62 -5.34
N HIS A 44 3.58 -4.60 -5.13
CA HIS A 44 4.88 -4.36 -4.51
C HIS A 44 5.75 -3.43 -5.36
N SER A 45 5.82 -3.66 -6.66
CA SER A 45 6.61 -2.82 -7.59
C SER A 45 6.08 -1.39 -7.67
N THR A 46 4.76 -1.20 -7.74
CA THR A 46 4.14 0.13 -7.73
C THR A 46 4.44 0.89 -6.45
N GLY A 47 4.41 0.22 -5.29
CA GLY A 47 4.81 0.83 -4.01
C GLY A 47 6.26 1.30 -4.00
N GLN A 48 7.19 0.47 -4.50
CA GLN A 48 8.61 0.83 -4.59
C GLN A 48 8.85 1.98 -5.59
N PHE A 49 8.11 1.99 -6.70
CA PHE A 49 8.19 3.08 -7.68
C PHE A 49 7.70 4.41 -7.09
N GLY A 50 6.61 4.41 -6.32
CA GLY A 50 6.14 5.59 -5.59
C GLY A 50 7.16 6.08 -4.57
N ALA A 51 7.81 5.18 -3.83
CA ALA A 51 8.88 5.53 -2.89
C ALA A 51 10.06 6.21 -3.60
N LEU A 52 10.48 5.68 -4.76
CA LEU A 52 11.56 6.24 -5.57
C LEU A 52 11.21 7.66 -6.04
N ILE A 53 9.97 7.88 -6.50
CA ILE A 53 9.50 9.23 -6.90
C ILE A 53 9.55 10.19 -5.70
N CYS A 54 9.06 9.79 -4.53
CA CYS A 54 9.10 10.63 -3.34
C CYS A 54 10.54 11.01 -2.94
N TYR A 55 11.49 10.07 -3.03
CA TYR A 55 12.90 10.37 -2.78
C TYR A 55 13.48 11.35 -3.80
N LEU A 56 13.14 11.21 -5.09
CA LEU A 56 13.61 12.14 -6.12
C LEU A 56 13.07 13.56 -5.90
N ILE A 57 11.78 13.70 -5.58
CA ILE A 57 11.16 15.01 -5.33
C ILE A 57 11.82 15.69 -4.12
N PHE A 58 12.04 14.93 -3.05
CA PHE A 58 12.71 15.44 -1.84
C PHE A 58 14.17 15.84 -2.11
N PHE A 59 14.92 15.01 -2.86
CA PHE A 59 16.34 15.27 -3.14
C PHE A 59 16.55 16.45 -4.09
N LEU A 60 15.66 16.63 -5.06
CA LEU A 60 15.75 17.73 -6.04
C LEU A 60 15.29 19.08 -5.46
N ASP A 61 14.82 19.09 -4.21
CA ASP A 61 14.23 20.24 -3.50
C ASP A 61 13.21 20.99 -4.38
N ALA A 62 12.44 20.23 -5.16
CA ALA A 62 11.59 20.78 -6.22
C ALA A 62 10.36 21.52 -5.67
N THR A 63 10.07 21.38 -4.38
CA THR A 63 8.84 21.88 -3.73
C THR A 63 9.06 22.17 -2.26
N ASP A 64 8.42 23.24 -1.77
CA ASP A 64 8.42 23.60 -0.34
C ASP A 64 7.96 22.44 0.55
N HIS A 65 8.63 22.27 1.70
CA HIS A 65 8.32 21.20 2.66
C HIS A 65 6.86 21.23 3.16
N ILE A 66 6.26 22.41 3.29
CA ILE A 66 4.86 22.56 3.70
C ILE A 66 3.92 22.01 2.61
N ALA A 67 4.21 22.28 1.34
CA ALA A 67 3.44 21.76 0.22
C ALA A 67 3.54 20.23 0.14
N LEU A 68 4.73 19.65 0.37
CA LEU A 68 4.93 18.20 0.41
C LEU A 68 4.09 17.53 1.51
N VAL A 69 4.03 18.11 2.70
CA VAL A 69 3.20 17.59 3.81
C VAL A 69 1.72 17.63 3.43
N LEU A 70 1.24 18.71 2.83
CA LEU A 70 -0.16 18.82 2.38
C LEU A 70 -0.49 17.79 1.30
N ILE A 71 0.40 17.60 0.33
CA ILE A 71 0.25 16.59 -0.72
C ILE A 71 0.19 15.19 -0.10
N GLN A 72 1.09 14.88 0.84
CA GLN A 72 1.11 13.57 1.51
C GLN A 72 -0.20 13.30 2.26
N VAL A 73 -0.70 14.29 3.03
CA VAL A 73 -1.98 14.18 3.75
C VAL A 73 -3.13 13.99 2.76
N GLY A 74 -3.16 14.75 1.66
CA GLY A 74 -4.16 14.60 0.61
C GLY A 74 -4.18 13.19 0.00
N PHE A 75 -3.02 12.66 -0.37
CA PHE A 75 -2.90 11.29 -0.89
C PHE A 75 -3.36 10.24 0.13
N THR A 76 -2.99 10.37 1.40
CA THR A 76 -3.46 9.43 2.43
C THR A 76 -4.97 9.44 2.58
N PHE A 77 -5.62 10.60 2.46
CA PHE A 77 -7.07 10.70 2.51
C PHE A 77 -7.75 10.03 1.32
N VAL A 78 -7.22 10.23 0.11
CA VAL A 78 -7.72 9.59 -1.12
C VAL A 78 -7.56 8.07 -1.05
N LEU A 79 -6.40 7.58 -0.60
CA LEU A 79 -6.16 6.14 -0.42
C LEU A 79 -7.10 5.54 0.63
N THR A 80 -7.33 6.25 1.74
CA THR A 80 -8.29 5.82 2.77
C THR A 80 -9.71 5.76 2.23
N ALA A 81 -10.12 6.73 1.42
CA ALA A 81 -11.42 6.71 0.74
C ALA A 81 -11.54 5.50 -0.20
N LEU A 82 -10.46 5.16 -0.91
CA LEU A 82 -10.42 4.02 -1.82
C LEU A 82 -10.55 2.68 -1.07
N CYS A 83 -10.03 2.58 0.16
CA CYS A 83 -10.17 1.38 0.99
C CYS A 83 -11.64 1.02 1.28
N TYR A 84 -12.58 1.97 1.26
CA TYR A 84 -14.01 1.67 1.42
C TYR A 84 -14.65 0.98 0.21
N ILE A 85 -14.00 1.03 -0.96
CA ILE A 85 -14.49 0.36 -2.18
C ILE A 85 -14.00 -1.09 -2.22
N ILE A 86 -12.89 -1.40 -1.55
CA ILE A 86 -12.32 -2.75 -1.55
C ILE A 86 -13.25 -3.65 -0.71
N PRO A 87 -13.72 -4.78 -1.27
CA PRO A 87 -14.59 -5.70 -0.56
C PRO A 87 -13.89 -6.24 0.69
N ASP A 88 -14.65 -6.39 1.78
CA ASP A 88 -14.15 -7.01 2.99
C ASP A 88 -13.74 -8.46 2.70
N VAL A 89 -12.56 -8.83 3.17
CA VAL A 89 -11.93 -10.14 2.97
C VAL A 89 -11.76 -10.90 4.28
N ASP A 90 -12.29 -10.38 5.38
CA ASP A 90 -12.31 -11.11 6.64
C ASP A 90 -13.28 -12.31 6.59
N ALA A 91 -12.81 -13.46 7.06
CA ALA A 91 -13.50 -14.75 7.06
C ALA A 91 -13.88 -15.36 5.68
N ARG A 92 -13.42 -14.78 4.56
CA ARG A 92 -13.62 -15.36 3.22
C ARG A 92 -12.74 -16.60 3.00
N GLU A 93 -13.29 -17.64 2.36
CA GLU A 93 -12.50 -18.75 1.83
C GLU A 93 -11.58 -18.26 0.70
N LEU A 94 -10.41 -18.91 0.55
CA LEU A 94 -9.46 -18.49 -0.47
C LEU A 94 -9.99 -18.89 -1.86
N PRO A 95 -10.09 -17.96 -2.83
CA PRO A 95 -10.51 -18.31 -4.17
C PRO A 95 -9.40 -19.15 -4.84
N ASP A 96 -9.78 -20.33 -5.32
CA ASP A 96 -8.86 -21.24 -6.03
C ASP A 96 -8.87 -20.92 -7.54
N VAL A 97 -10.05 -20.65 -8.09
CA VAL A 97 -10.27 -20.34 -9.52
C VAL A 97 -10.84 -18.93 -9.71
N MET A 98 -10.77 -18.39 -10.93
CA MET A 98 -11.27 -17.05 -11.26
C MET A 98 -12.78 -16.92 -11.02
N GLU A 99 -13.53 -18.00 -11.24
CA GLU A 99 -14.98 -18.04 -11.02
C GLU A 99 -15.34 -17.88 -9.52
N ASP A 100 -14.46 -18.35 -8.63
CA ASP A 100 -14.59 -18.17 -7.18
C ASP A 100 -14.30 -16.72 -6.74
N MET A 101 -13.78 -15.87 -7.63
CA MET A 101 -13.62 -14.45 -7.29
C MET A 101 -14.96 -13.72 -7.29
N ASP A 102 -15.85 -14.07 -8.23
CA ASP A 102 -17.18 -13.47 -8.40
C ASP A 102 -18.21 -14.05 -7.40
N TYR A 103 -18.08 -15.33 -7.02
CA TYR A 103 -19.01 -16.03 -6.10
C TYR A 103 -19.09 -15.46 -4.68
N PHE A 104 -18.09 -14.69 -4.23
CA PHE A 104 -18.16 -14.01 -2.92
C PHE A 104 -18.24 -12.48 -3.05
N SER A 105 -18.71 -11.99 -4.20
CA SER A 105 -19.06 -10.58 -4.39
C SER A 105 -20.56 -10.30 -4.16
N GLU A 106 -21.34 -11.35 -3.89
CA GLU A 106 -22.75 -11.33 -3.48
C GLU A 106 -22.97 -11.27 -1.96
#